data_AF-A0A2J6XCZ9-F1
#
_entry.id   AF-A0A2J6XCZ9-F1
#
_cell.length_a   1.000
_cell.length_b   1.000
_cell.length_c   1.000
_cell.angle_alpha   90.00
_cell.angle_beta   90.00
_cell.angle_gamma   90.00
#
_symmetry.space_group_name_H-M   'P 1'
#
loop_
_entity.id
_entity.type
_entity.pdbx_description
1 polymer ?
#
loop_
_entity_poly.entity_id
_entity_poly.type
_entity_poly.pdbx_seq_one_letter_code
_entity_poly.pdbx_strand_id
1 'polypeptide(L)' 'MAAWFIFWVAAIIAIGGQIPLIVAAWRLYRQPPTVPAHIPRSNGQADLAWTLVTALATVVLFGFAYLALP' A
#
# COMPACT_ATOMS: atom_id res chain seq x y z
N MET A 1 -3.71 -24.51 -13.08
CA MET A 1 -4.18 -24.76 -11.70
C MET A 1 -3.24 -24.19 -10.63
N ALA A 2 -1.98 -24.63 -10.51
CA ALA A 2 -1.08 -24.12 -9.47
C ALA A 2 -0.74 -22.61 -9.61
N ALA A 3 -0.46 -22.12 -10.82
CA ALA A 3 -0.19 -20.71 -11.08
C ALA A 3 -1.37 -19.81 -10.68
N TRP A 4 -2.59 -20.24 -11.00
CA TRP A 4 -3.84 -19.58 -10.61
C TRP A 4 -4.00 -19.50 -9.09
N PHE A 5 -3.71 -20.59 -8.37
CA PHE A 5 -3.76 -20.60 -6.91
C PHE A 5 -2.72 -19.64 -6.29
N ILE A 6 -1.47 -19.71 -6.74
CA ILE A 6 -0.39 -18.84 -6.26
C ILE A 6 -0.72 -17.37 -6.51
N PHE A 7 -1.23 -17.05 -7.71
CA PHE A 7 -1.64 -15.69 -8.05
C PHE A 7 -2.67 -15.14 -7.06
N TRP A 8 -3.75 -15.89 -6.79
CA TRP A 8 -4.80 -15.42 -5.89
C TRP A 8 -4.32 -15.26 -4.46
N VAL A 9 -3.50 -16.18 -3.96
CA VAL A 9 -2.88 -16.04 -2.63
C VAL A 9 -2.01 -14.78 -2.55
N ALA A 10 -1.14 -14.58 -3.54
CA ALA A 10 -0.27 -13.40 -3.59
C ALA A 10 -1.09 -12.10 -3.70
N ALA A 11 -2.12 -12.08 -4.55
CA ALA A 11 -2.99 -10.91 -4.75
C ALA A 11 -3.72 -10.54 -3.45
N ILE A 12 -4.29 -11.52 -2.76
CA ILE A 12 -5.01 -11.29 -1.49
C ILE A 12 -4.06 -10.75 -0.43
N ILE A 13 -2.87 -11.33 -0.28
CA ILE A 13 -1.89 -10.87 0.71
C ILE A 13 -1.40 -9.46 0.36
N ALA A 14 -1.04 -9.21 -0.89
CA ALA A 14 -0.46 -7.95 -1.32
C ALA A 14 -1.47 -6.80 -1.28
N ILE A 15 -2.68 -7.01 -1.81
CA ILE A 15 -3.75 -6.00 -1.84
C ILE A 15 -4.34 -5.83 -0.43
N GLY A 16 -4.62 -6.93 0.27
CA GLY A 16 -5.11 -6.89 1.65
C GLY A 16 -4.11 -6.22 2.60
N GLY A 17 -2.81 -6.44 2.39
CA GLY A 17 -1.74 -5.80 3.14
C GLY A 17 -1.65 -4.27 2.94
N GLN A 18 -2.21 -3.71 1.86
CA GLN A 18 -2.28 -2.26 1.70
C GLN A 18 -3.24 -1.59 2.69
N ILE A 19 -4.28 -2.30 3.14
CA ILE A 19 -5.29 -1.75 4.06
C ILE A 19 -4.65 -1.23 5.37
N PRO A 20 -3.88 -2.02 6.13
CA PRO A 20 -3.25 -1.51 7.35
C PRO A 20 -2.24 -0.39 7.07
N LEU A 21 -1.55 -0.40 5.92
CA LEU A 21 -0.62 0.67 5.54
C LEU A 21 -1.34 1.99 5.28
N ILE A 22 -2.42 1.97 4.52
CA ILE A 22 -3.25 3.15 4.26
C ILE A 22 -3.84 3.68 5.57
N VAL A 23 -4.34 2.79 6.45
CA VAL A 23 -4.89 3.18 7.75
C VAL A 23 -3.81 3.80 8.64
N ALA A 24 -2.59 3.25 8.65
CA ALA A 24 -1.47 3.81 9.41
C ALA A 24 -1.06 5.19 8.87
N ALA A 25 -0.89 5.33 7.56
CA ALA A 25 -0.56 6.60 6.92
C ALA A 25 -1.65 7.66 7.17
N TRP A 26 -2.93 7.26 7.11
CA TRP A 26 -4.06 8.14 7.41
C TRP A 26 -4.07 8.62 8.87
N ARG A 27 -3.77 7.72 9.82
CA ARG A 27 -3.67 8.05 11.24
C ARG A 27 -2.54 9.05 11.48
N LEU A 28 -1.37 8.82 10.91
CA LEU A 28 -0.21 9.71 11.02
C LEU A 28 -0.48 11.09 10.39
N TYR A 29 -1.17 11.12 9.25
CA TYR A 29 -1.60 12.36 8.60
C TYR A 29 -2.54 13.18 9.50
N ARG A 30 -3.53 12.53 10.13
CA ARG A 30 -4.52 13.21 10.98
C ARG A 30 -4.00 13.58 12.36
N GLN A 31 -3.11 12.79 12.93
CA GLN A 31 -2.56 12.98 14.26
C GLN A 31 -1.03 12.91 14.19
N PRO A 32 -0.38 13.99 13.72
CA PRO A 32 1.06 14.04 13.64
C PRO A 32 1.66 13.83 15.05
N PRO A 33 2.57 12.88 15.23
CA PRO A 33 3.19 12.66 16.53
C PRO A 33 3.96 13.91 16.98
N THR A 34 3.92 14.19 18.27
CA THR A 34 4.71 15.25 18.90
C THR A 34 6.17 14.79 18.99
N VAL A 35 6.91 15.04 17.91
CA VAL A 35 8.33 14.69 17.82
C VAL A 35 9.20 15.92 18.11
N PRO A 36 10.29 15.81 18.90
CA PRO A 36 11.25 16.88 19.15
C PRO A 36 11.71 17.61 17.86
N ALA A 37 11.91 18.93 17.95
CA ALA A 37 12.15 19.79 16.78
C ALA A 37 13.44 19.49 15.99
N HIS A 38 14.40 18.78 16.58
CA HIS A 38 15.65 18.40 15.93
C HIS A 38 15.54 17.14 15.05
N ILE A 39 14.39 16.45 15.06
CA ILE A 39 14.19 15.24 14.28
C ILE A 39 13.49 15.62 12.97
N PRO A 40 14.08 15.31 11.79
CA PRO A 40 13.44 15.54 10.51
C PRO A 40 12.06 14.87 10.45
N ARG A 41 11.06 15.62 9.99
CA ARG A 41 9.67 15.13 9.85
C ARG A 41 9.38 14.88 8.39
N SER A 42 8.84 13.70 8.09
CA SER A 42 8.23 13.48 6.79
C SER A 42 6.93 14.28 6.66
N ASN A 43 6.60 14.69 5.45
CA ASN A 43 5.33 15.34 5.17
C ASN A 43 4.20 14.29 5.12
N GLY A 44 3.37 14.24 6.15
CA GLY A 44 2.28 13.26 6.25
C GLY A 44 1.28 13.28 5.08
N GLN A 45 1.10 14.41 4.39
CA GLN A 45 0.29 14.45 3.15
C GLN A 45 0.98 13.71 2.01
N ALA A 46 2.28 13.93 1.83
CA ALA A 46 3.06 13.27 0.81
C ALA A 46 3.16 11.76 1.06
N ASP A 47 3.35 11.36 2.32
CA ASP A 47 3.41 9.95 2.72
C ASP A 47 2.09 9.22 2.45
N LEU A 48 0.96 9.86 2.79
CA LEU A 48 -0.37 9.31 2.51
C LEU A 48 -0.62 9.23 1.00
N ALA A 49 -0.33 10.30 0.26
CA ALA A 49 -0.50 10.32 -1.19
C ALA A 49 0.33 9.21 -1.85
N TRP A 50 1.59 9.06 -1.43
CA TRP A 50 2.47 7.99 -1.93
C TRP A 50 1.93 6.60 -1.61
N THR A 51 1.43 6.40 -0.39
CA THR A 51 0.81 5.12 0.02
C THR A 51 -0.42 4.77 -0.82
N LEU A 52 -1.24 5.75 -1.17
CA LEU A 52 -2.40 5.54 -2.05
C LEU A 52 -1.95 5.22 -3.49
N VAL A 53 -0.93 5.92 -4.00
CA VAL A 53 -0.37 5.66 -5.33
C VAL A 53 0.21 4.25 -5.42
N THR A 54 0.97 3.79 -4.43
CA THR A 54 1.55 2.44 -4.42
C THR A 54 0.48 1.36 -4.25
N ALA A 55 -0.56 1.60 -3.44
CA ALA A 55 -1.69 0.70 -3.35
C ALA A 55 -2.42 0.55 -4.69
N LEU A 56 -2.68 1.66 -5.38
CA LEU A 56 -3.30 1.64 -6.72
C LEU A 56 -2.40 0.96 -7.74
N ALA A 57 -1.10 1.25 -7.75
CA ALA A 57 -0.14 0.59 -8.62
C ALA A 57 -0.08 -0.92 -8.37
N THR A 58 -0.20 -1.36 -7.13
CA THR A 58 -0.27 -2.79 -6.77
C THR A 58 -1.50 -3.45 -7.40
N VAL A 59 -2.67 -2.83 -7.29
CA VAL A 59 -3.90 -3.34 -7.92
C VAL A 59 -3.76 -3.42 -9.43
N VAL A 60 -3.23 -2.37 -10.06
CA VAL A 60 -2.99 -2.33 -11.51
C VAL A 60 -2.01 -3.42 -11.94
N LEU A 61 -0.91 -3.62 -11.20
CA LEU A 61 0.07 -4.68 -11.46
C LEU A 61 -0.57 -6.07 -11.43
N PHE A 62 -1.38 -6.37 -10.41
CA PHE A 62 -2.11 -7.64 -10.33
C PHE A 62 -3.16 -7.78 -11.44
N GLY A 63 -3.79 -6.67 -11.87
CA GLY A 63 -4.69 -6.65 -13.02
C GLY A 63 -3.99 -7.06 -14.32
N PHE A 64 -2.81 -6.51 -14.61
CA PHE A 64 -2.02 -6.94 -15.77
C PHE A 64 -1.52 -8.38 -15.64
N ALA A 65 -1.05 -8.78 -14.45
CA ALA A 65 -0.61 -10.14 -14.21
C ALA A 65 -1.76 -11.16 -14.40
N TYR A 66 -2.99 -10.81 -14.02
CA TYR A 66 -4.19 -11.61 -14.29
C TYR A 66 -4.43 -11.81 -15.80
N LEU A 67 -4.29 -10.75 -16.59
CA LEU A 67 -4.46 -10.82 -18.05
C LEU A 67 -3.35 -11.63 -18.74
N ALA A 68 -2.19 -11.75 -18.10
CA ALA A 68 -1.05 -12.51 -18.61
C ALA A 68 -1.00 -13.97 -18.11
N LEU A 69 -1.96 -14.39 -17.27
CA LEU A 69 -1.98 -15.75 -16.73
C LEU A 69 -2.36 -16.77 -17.83
N PRO A 70 -1.60 -17.88 -17.96
CA PRO A 70 -1.88 -18.95 -18.92
C PRO A 70 -3.02 -19.89 -18.50
#